data_AF-A0A3C0TBT4-F1
#
_entry.id   AF-A0A3C0TBT4-F1
#
_cell.length_a   1.000
_cell.length_b   1.000
_cell.length_c   1.000
_cell.angle_alpha   90.00
_cell.angle_beta   90.00
_cell.angle_gamma   90.00
#
_symmetry.space_group_name_H-M   'P 1'
#
loop_
_entity.id
_entity.type
_entity.pdbx_description
1 polymer ?
#
loop_
_entity_poly.entity_id
_entity_poly.type
_entity_poly.pdbx_seq_one_letter_code
_entity_poly.pdbx_strand_id
1 'polypeptide(L)'
;MRRFLLLILGLAFPAVAAHHSWQIVEVFSNADGTLQFIEWKTDAANHNSLSCCDMVATNTSTGDTQLFRLTNISGSQTDDYYLFATSGFAEVYGIVPDQIIPDGFLTTTAGSVRYNNTLSWSSLPTDGVNSYPAGGVTDAATPTSFIDATTTIVDIFDPVIEELPSEALTISSNSAIPSSEQMIVDYLAPIACSDNLDDAPDLMIDTPAGISCR
;
A
#
# COMPACT_ATOMS: atom_id res chain seq x y z
N MET A 1 -21.35 -28.75 -61.81
CA MET A 1 -21.54 -27.35 -61.33
C MET A 1 -20.74 -27.18 -60.04
N ARG A 2 -19.64 -26.43 -60.07
CA ARG A 2 -18.68 -26.32 -58.96
C ARG A 2 -19.00 -25.03 -58.19
N ARG A 3 -19.58 -25.16 -56.99
CA ARG A 3 -19.94 -24.02 -56.13
C ARG A 3 -18.65 -23.46 -55.50
N PHE A 4 -18.31 -22.21 -55.83
CA PHE A 4 -17.25 -21.46 -55.16
C PHE A 4 -17.79 -21.00 -53.80
N LEU A 5 -17.18 -21.47 -52.71
CA LEU A 5 -17.42 -20.95 -51.35
C LEU A 5 -16.54 -19.70 -51.20
N LEU A 6 -17.16 -18.51 -51.21
CA LEU A 6 -16.51 -17.24 -50.90
C LEU A 6 -16.29 -17.17 -49.39
N LEU A 7 -15.03 -17.26 -48.96
CA LEU A 7 -14.59 -17.02 -47.59
C LEU A 7 -14.55 -15.50 -47.37
N ILE A 8 -15.51 -14.96 -46.62
CA ILE A 8 -15.48 -13.55 -46.18
C ILE A 8 -14.47 -13.46 -45.03
N LEU A 9 -13.34 -12.83 -45.29
CA LEU A 9 -12.34 -12.47 -44.27
C LEU A 9 -12.86 -11.24 -43.53
N GLY A 10 -13.47 -11.43 -42.36
CA GLY A 10 -13.95 -10.35 -41.51
C GLY A 10 -12.78 -9.49 -41.00
N LEU A 11 -12.84 -8.19 -41.24
CA LEU A 11 -11.97 -7.21 -40.59
C LEU A 11 -12.27 -7.25 -39.08
N ALA A 12 -11.36 -7.83 -38.28
CA ALA A 12 -11.39 -7.68 -36.84
C ALA A 12 -10.98 -6.25 -36.50
N PHE A 13 -11.93 -5.43 -36.03
CA PHE A 13 -11.59 -4.15 -35.42
C PHE A 13 -10.84 -4.42 -34.11
N PRO A 14 -9.82 -3.61 -33.77
CA PRO A 14 -9.17 -3.73 -32.47
C PRO A 14 -10.23 -3.54 -31.38
N ALA A 15 -10.33 -4.51 -30.46
CA ALA A 15 -11.09 -4.31 -29.24
C ALA A 15 -10.44 -3.18 -28.46
N VAL A 16 -11.17 -2.09 -28.24
CA VAL A 16 -10.75 -1.05 -27.29
C VAL A 16 -10.81 -1.70 -25.92
N ALA A 17 -9.65 -2.00 -25.35
CA ALA A 17 -9.60 -2.58 -24.03
C ALA A 17 -10.05 -1.54 -22.99
N ALA A 18 -10.99 -1.94 -22.13
CA ALA A 18 -11.60 -1.05 -21.17
C ALA A 18 -10.65 -0.82 -19.97
N HIS A 19 -10.67 0.39 -19.42
CA HIS A 19 -9.78 0.87 -18.35
C HIS A 19 -10.41 2.01 -17.55
N HIS A 20 -11.31 2.77 -18.18
CA HIS A 20 -11.88 4.01 -17.66
C HIS A 20 -12.85 3.87 -16.47
N SER A 21 -13.29 2.66 -16.09
CA SER A 21 -14.16 2.52 -14.89
C SER A 21 -13.39 2.59 -13.57
N TRP A 22 -12.07 2.45 -13.56
CA TRP A 22 -11.31 2.62 -12.32
C TRP A 22 -11.35 4.08 -11.87
N GLN A 23 -11.89 4.31 -10.67
CA GLN A 23 -11.92 5.62 -10.02
C GLN A 23 -11.06 5.59 -8.77
N ILE A 24 -10.32 6.66 -8.51
CA ILE A 24 -9.67 6.91 -7.23
C ILE A 24 -10.75 7.16 -6.17
N VAL A 25 -10.74 6.40 -5.09
CA VAL A 25 -11.73 6.48 -4.01
C VAL A 25 -11.16 6.92 -2.67
N GLU A 26 -9.85 6.74 -2.46
CA GLU A 26 -9.20 7.08 -1.19
C GLU A 26 -7.71 7.38 -1.40
N VAL A 27 -7.17 8.31 -0.62
CA VAL A 27 -5.73 8.58 -0.54
C VAL A 27 -5.29 8.82 0.89
N PHE A 28 -4.06 8.44 1.20
CA PHE A 28 -3.46 8.57 2.53
C PHE A 28 -2.00 8.95 2.42
N SER A 29 -1.51 9.69 3.42
CA SER A 29 -0.10 9.93 3.63
C SER A 29 0.16 10.09 5.13
N ASN A 30 1.26 9.56 5.63
CA ASN A 30 1.83 10.02 6.89
C ASN A 30 2.50 11.41 6.71
N ALA A 31 3.01 11.98 7.79
CA ALA A 31 3.54 13.35 7.82
C ALA A 31 4.72 13.62 6.88
N ASP A 32 5.61 12.64 6.69
CA ASP A 32 6.79 12.78 5.84
C ASP A 32 6.61 12.19 4.42
N GLY A 33 5.49 11.54 4.15
CA GLY A 33 5.18 10.94 2.86
C GLY A 33 5.91 9.64 2.56
N THR A 34 6.53 9.00 3.54
CA THR A 34 7.16 7.68 3.39
C THR A 34 6.14 6.55 3.44
N LEU A 35 4.99 6.75 4.10
CA LEU A 35 3.86 5.83 4.12
C LEU A 35 2.69 6.47 3.38
N GLN A 36 2.43 6.01 2.15
CA GLN A 36 1.32 6.53 1.35
C GLN A 36 0.56 5.40 0.68
N PHE A 37 -0.72 5.61 0.45
CA PHE A 37 -1.49 4.78 -0.48
C PHE A 37 -2.50 5.60 -1.28
N ILE A 38 -2.89 5.01 -2.40
CA ILE A 38 -3.99 5.44 -3.27
C ILE A 38 -4.83 4.19 -3.52
N GLU A 39 -6.12 4.27 -3.25
CA GLU A 39 -7.06 3.19 -3.53
C GLU A 39 -7.94 3.55 -4.71
N TRP A 40 -8.07 2.60 -5.64
CA TRP A 40 -9.06 2.67 -6.70
C TRP A 40 -10.18 1.67 -6.48
N LYS A 41 -11.34 1.96 -7.07
CA LYS A 41 -12.47 1.05 -7.18
C LYS A 41 -13.01 1.03 -8.61
N THR A 42 -13.48 -0.13 -9.07
CA THR A 42 -14.24 -0.26 -10.32
C THR A 42 -15.64 -0.82 -10.07
N ASP A 43 -16.63 -0.36 -10.83
CA ASP A 43 -17.99 -0.93 -10.86
C ASP A 43 -18.18 -1.89 -12.05
N ALA A 44 -17.13 -2.11 -12.84
CA ALA A 44 -17.16 -2.88 -14.07
C ALA A 44 -16.07 -3.95 -14.14
N ALA A 45 -16.45 -5.12 -14.65
CA ALA A 45 -15.54 -6.21 -14.94
C ALA A 45 -14.79 -6.03 -16.27
N ASN A 46 -13.67 -6.75 -16.41
CA ASN A 46 -12.79 -6.79 -17.59
C ASN A 46 -12.11 -5.46 -17.98
N HIS A 47 -11.83 -4.60 -17.00
CA HIS A 47 -11.14 -3.33 -17.16
C HIS A 47 -9.64 -3.46 -16.88
N ASN A 48 -9.01 -4.36 -17.65
CA ASN A 48 -7.67 -4.88 -17.37
C ASN A 48 -6.52 -4.05 -17.98
N SER A 49 -6.82 -3.14 -18.92
CA SER A 49 -5.80 -2.50 -19.75
C SER A 49 -5.41 -1.11 -19.27
N LEU A 50 -4.77 -1.05 -18.11
CA LEU A 50 -4.39 0.19 -17.44
C LEU A 50 -3.21 0.93 -18.08
N SER A 51 -2.33 0.22 -18.79
CA SER A 51 -1.05 0.76 -19.28
C SER A 51 -1.17 1.81 -20.41
N CYS A 52 -2.38 2.19 -20.82
CA CYS A 52 -2.61 3.21 -21.83
C CYS A 52 -2.51 4.64 -21.28
N CYS A 53 -2.55 4.80 -19.95
CA CYS A 53 -2.57 6.09 -19.29
C CYS A 53 -1.71 6.04 -18.01
N ASP A 54 -1.12 7.17 -17.66
CA ASP A 54 -0.38 7.33 -16.41
C ASP A 54 -1.31 7.88 -15.33
N MET A 55 -1.09 7.48 -14.07
CA MET A 55 -1.64 8.18 -12.91
C MET A 55 -0.76 9.40 -12.61
N VAL A 56 -1.39 10.54 -12.35
CA VAL A 56 -0.70 11.83 -12.21
C VAL A 56 -1.00 12.44 -10.84
N ALA A 57 0.02 12.58 -10.00
CA ALA A 57 -0.05 13.38 -8.79
C ALA A 57 0.47 14.80 -9.07
N THR A 58 -0.15 15.81 -8.45
CA THR A 58 0.19 17.22 -8.66
C THR A 58 0.22 17.94 -7.32
N ASN A 59 1.32 18.64 -7.05
CA ASN A 59 1.36 19.65 -6.00
C ASN A 59 0.80 20.95 -6.60
N THR A 60 -0.40 21.35 -6.15
CA THR A 60 -1.08 22.51 -6.73
C THR A 60 -0.52 23.84 -6.22
N SER A 61 0.27 23.82 -5.16
CA SER A 61 0.95 25.00 -4.62
C SER A 61 2.23 25.33 -5.38
N THR A 62 2.97 24.32 -5.84
CA THR A 62 4.22 24.50 -6.62
C THR A 62 4.04 24.32 -8.13
N GLY A 63 3.02 23.58 -8.54
CA GLY A 63 2.81 23.14 -9.92
C GLY A 63 3.58 21.87 -10.30
N ASP A 64 4.31 21.26 -9.35
CA ASP A 64 5.08 20.05 -9.61
C ASP A 64 4.17 18.85 -9.87
N THR A 65 4.60 17.97 -10.77
CA THR A 65 3.84 16.78 -11.15
C THR A 65 4.70 15.52 -11.07
N GLN A 66 4.09 14.43 -10.63
CA GLN A 66 4.67 13.10 -10.62
C GLN A 66 3.80 12.15 -11.44
N LEU A 67 4.44 11.31 -12.23
CA LEU A 67 3.79 10.34 -13.10
C LEU A 67 4.07 8.94 -12.61
N PHE A 68 3.03 8.11 -12.56
CA PHE A 68 3.14 6.70 -12.28
C PHE A 68 2.62 5.90 -13.48
N ARG A 69 3.49 5.05 -14.05
CA ARG A 69 3.15 4.19 -15.18
C ARG A 69 2.52 2.90 -14.70
N LEU A 70 1.29 2.66 -15.14
CA LEU A 70 0.52 1.49 -14.74
C LEU A 70 0.93 0.24 -15.53
N THR A 71 0.97 -0.90 -14.86
CA THR A 71 0.95 -2.20 -15.52
C THR A 71 -0.47 -2.69 -15.73
N ASN A 72 -0.68 -3.49 -16.79
CA ASN A 72 -1.96 -4.14 -17.03
C ASN A 72 -2.21 -5.22 -15.97
N ILE A 73 -3.48 -5.39 -15.63
CA ILE A 73 -3.94 -6.36 -14.64
C ILE A 73 -4.68 -7.49 -15.34
N SER A 74 -5.02 -8.54 -14.61
CA SER A 74 -5.88 -9.61 -15.14
C SER A 74 -7.00 -9.90 -14.16
N GLY A 75 -8.17 -10.25 -14.70
CA GLY A 75 -9.27 -10.77 -13.90
C GLY A 75 -10.09 -9.73 -13.14
N SER A 76 -10.06 -8.44 -13.51
CA SER A 76 -10.90 -7.45 -12.83
C SER A 76 -12.40 -7.80 -12.94
N GLN A 77 -13.11 -7.73 -11.84
CA GLN A 77 -14.55 -7.92 -11.69
C GLN A 77 -15.22 -6.61 -11.26
N THR A 78 -16.55 -6.64 -11.17
CA THR A 78 -17.32 -5.55 -10.60
C THR A 78 -17.07 -5.47 -9.09
N ASP A 79 -16.94 -4.26 -8.57
CA ASP A 79 -16.67 -3.94 -7.16
C ASP A 79 -15.26 -4.26 -6.66
N ASP A 80 -14.32 -4.58 -7.55
CA ASP A 80 -12.91 -4.76 -7.19
C ASP A 80 -12.26 -3.44 -6.73
N TYR A 81 -11.33 -3.59 -5.78
CA TYR A 81 -10.42 -2.55 -5.33
C TYR A 81 -9.03 -2.70 -5.97
N TYR A 82 -8.22 -1.66 -5.93
CA TYR A 82 -6.82 -1.74 -6.38
C TYR A 82 -5.95 -0.79 -5.58
N LEU A 83 -4.94 -1.34 -4.91
CA LEU A 83 -4.10 -0.63 -3.96
C LEU A 83 -2.76 -0.27 -4.57
N PHE A 84 -2.48 1.02 -4.63
CA PHE A 84 -1.14 1.54 -4.85
C PHE A 84 -0.58 2.00 -3.51
N ALA A 85 0.60 1.55 -3.10
CA ALA A 85 1.20 2.05 -1.85
C ALA A 85 2.72 2.12 -1.92
N THR A 86 3.34 2.88 -1.02
CA THR A 86 4.80 2.90 -0.89
C THR A 86 5.32 1.55 -0.36
N SER A 87 6.60 1.26 -0.58
CA SER A 87 7.21 0.05 0.00
C SER A 87 7.20 0.09 1.52
N GLY A 88 7.45 1.27 2.12
CA GLY A 88 7.37 1.46 3.56
C GLY A 88 5.98 1.13 4.12
N PHE A 89 4.91 1.53 3.40
CA PHE A 89 3.55 1.19 3.79
C PHE A 89 3.31 -0.32 3.83
N ALA A 90 3.78 -1.04 2.82
CA ALA A 90 3.67 -2.50 2.75
C ALA A 90 4.42 -3.20 3.88
N GLU A 91 5.62 -2.73 4.18
CA GLU A 91 6.48 -3.30 5.23
C GLU A 91 5.89 -3.08 6.62
N VAL A 92 5.42 -1.86 6.92
CA VAL A 92 4.87 -1.50 8.23
C VAL A 92 3.54 -2.20 8.51
N TYR A 93 2.62 -2.21 7.55
CA TYR A 93 1.25 -2.68 7.80
C TYR A 93 0.99 -4.10 7.31
N GLY A 94 2.00 -4.77 6.75
CA GLY A 94 1.93 -6.18 6.33
C GLY A 94 0.93 -6.46 5.20
N ILE A 95 0.50 -5.44 4.46
CA ILE A 95 -0.38 -5.56 3.31
C ILE A 95 0.43 -5.47 2.03
N VAL A 96 0.18 -6.38 1.08
CA VAL A 96 0.85 -6.37 -0.23
C VAL A 96 0.07 -5.44 -1.17
N PRO A 97 0.66 -4.31 -1.62
CA PRO A 97 0.01 -3.44 -2.60
C PRO A 97 0.03 -4.10 -3.97
N ASP A 98 -0.96 -3.77 -4.79
CA ASP A 98 -1.03 -4.29 -6.15
C ASP A 98 0.03 -3.65 -7.05
N GLN A 99 0.39 -2.39 -6.79
CA GLN A 99 1.57 -1.74 -7.36
C GLN A 99 2.27 -0.82 -6.36
N ILE A 100 3.60 -0.80 -6.38
CA ILE A 100 4.41 0.06 -5.51
C ILE A 100 4.58 1.44 -6.14
N ILE A 101 4.21 2.50 -5.43
CA ILE A 101 4.48 3.90 -5.79
C ILE A 101 5.72 4.42 -5.05
N PRO A 102 6.43 5.43 -5.59
CA PRO A 102 7.53 6.07 -4.87
C PRO A 102 7.07 6.83 -3.62
N ASP A 103 7.97 6.97 -2.64
CA ASP A 103 7.75 7.86 -1.49
C ASP A 103 7.53 9.30 -1.94
N GLY A 104 6.66 10.01 -1.23
CA GLY A 104 6.29 11.38 -1.54
C GLY A 104 5.58 11.57 -2.88
N PHE A 105 5.06 10.49 -3.48
CA PHE A 105 4.25 10.58 -4.71
C PHE A 105 3.04 11.51 -4.52
N LEU A 106 2.36 11.39 -3.38
CA LEU A 106 1.34 12.35 -2.95
C LEU A 106 1.99 13.51 -2.18
N THR A 107 1.56 14.75 -2.44
CA THR A 107 1.90 15.84 -1.53
C THR A 107 0.92 15.87 -0.35
N THR A 108 1.45 16.10 0.85
CA THR A 108 0.65 16.34 2.05
C THR A 108 0.01 17.73 2.09
N THR A 109 0.55 18.67 1.30
CA THR A 109 0.00 20.03 1.11
C THR A 109 -1.10 20.04 0.04
N ALA A 110 -1.54 21.21 -0.43
CA ALA A 110 -2.59 21.30 -1.44
C ALA A 110 -2.21 20.56 -2.73
N GLY A 111 -2.99 19.56 -3.09
CA GLY A 111 -2.63 18.62 -4.15
C GLY A 111 -3.82 17.95 -4.80
N SER A 112 -3.51 17.14 -5.82
CA SER A 112 -4.47 16.25 -6.45
C SER A 112 -3.80 15.01 -7.01
N VAL A 113 -4.55 13.90 -7.10
CA VAL A 113 -4.19 12.75 -7.92
C VAL A 113 -5.26 12.51 -8.98
N ARG A 114 -4.84 12.17 -10.20
CA ARG A 114 -5.72 12.00 -11.36
C ARG A 114 -5.41 10.72 -12.12
N TYR A 115 -6.49 10.02 -12.46
CA TYR A 115 -6.52 8.98 -13.49
C TYR A 115 -7.72 9.24 -14.41
N ASN A 116 -8.85 8.55 -14.19
CA ASN A 116 -10.11 8.81 -14.87
C ASN A 116 -10.92 9.92 -14.17
N ASN A 117 -10.92 9.92 -12.84
CA ASN A 117 -11.34 11.04 -12.01
C ASN A 117 -10.12 11.79 -11.45
N THR A 118 -10.40 12.92 -10.81
CA THR A 118 -9.41 13.69 -10.03
C THR A 118 -9.92 13.78 -8.60
N LEU A 119 -9.07 13.39 -7.65
CA LEU A 119 -9.28 13.66 -6.23
C LEU A 119 -8.33 14.78 -5.82
N SER A 120 -8.88 15.87 -5.27
CA SER A 120 -8.13 17.06 -4.85
C SER A 120 -8.35 17.37 -3.38
N TRP A 121 -7.34 17.94 -2.74
CA TRP A 121 -7.34 18.31 -1.33
C TRP A 121 -6.60 19.63 -1.11
N SER A 122 -6.97 20.35 -0.04
CA SER A 122 -6.19 21.48 0.46
C SER A 122 -5.01 21.03 1.32
N SER A 123 -5.15 19.87 1.96
CA SER A 123 -4.15 19.18 2.79
C SER A 123 -4.60 17.75 3.00
N LEU A 124 -3.69 16.78 2.97
CA LEU A 124 -3.98 15.44 3.45
C LEU A 124 -3.92 15.41 4.98
N PRO A 125 -4.66 14.51 5.64
CA PRO A 125 -4.34 14.14 7.02
C PRO A 125 -2.89 13.67 7.09
N THR A 126 -2.21 14.01 8.18
CA THR A 126 -0.82 13.60 8.45
C THR A 126 -0.70 12.97 9.83
N ASP A 127 -1.82 12.56 10.41
CA ASP A 127 -1.95 11.98 11.75
C ASP A 127 -1.65 10.47 11.77
N GLY A 128 -1.19 9.91 10.65
CA GLY A 128 -0.80 8.52 10.56
C GLY A 128 -1.96 7.52 10.62
N VAL A 129 -3.23 7.96 10.68
CA VAL A 129 -4.39 7.06 10.84
C VAL A 129 -5.52 7.37 9.85
N ASN A 130 -5.81 8.66 9.64
CA ASN A 130 -6.93 9.07 8.80
C ASN A 130 -6.49 9.26 7.35
N SER A 131 -7.41 8.96 6.43
CA SER A 131 -7.26 9.18 5.00
C SER A 131 -8.17 10.29 4.50
N TYR A 132 -8.04 10.59 3.21
CA TYR A 132 -8.91 11.49 2.49
C TYR A 132 -9.70 10.71 1.43
N PRO A 133 -10.96 10.31 1.73
CA PRO A 133 -11.80 9.64 0.76
C PRO A 133 -12.34 10.61 -0.30
N ALA A 134 -12.81 10.08 -1.42
CA ALA A 134 -13.42 10.86 -2.51
C ALA A 134 -14.66 11.66 -2.07
N GLY A 135 -15.28 11.30 -0.93
CA GLY A 135 -16.33 12.06 -0.27
C GLY A 135 -15.88 13.39 0.36
N GLY A 136 -14.56 13.64 0.45
CA GLY A 136 -13.96 14.90 0.88
C GLY A 136 -13.96 15.14 2.40
N VAL A 137 -14.47 14.21 3.19
CA VAL A 137 -14.43 14.24 4.65
C VAL A 137 -13.43 13.22 5.12
N THR A 138 -12.43 13.65 5.89
CA THR A 138 -11.41 12.77 6.46
C THR A 138 -12.05 11.68 7.30
N ASP A 139 -11.62 10.44 7.12
CA ASP A 139 -12.13 9.26 7.83
C ASP A 139 -10.98 8.29 8.12
N ALA A 140 -11.24 7.23 8.89
CA ALA A 140 -10.27 6.18 9.12
C ALA A 140 -9.83 5.55 7.80
N ALA A 141 -8.52 5.31 7.66
CA ALA A 141 -7.99 4.73 6.44
C ALA A 141 -8.43 3.27 6.22
N THR A 142 -8.89 2.94 5.01
CA THR A 142 -9.45 1.63 4.66
C THR A 142 -8.76 0.97 3.46
N PRO A 143 -7.42 0.79 3.46
CA PRO A 143 -6.72 0.25 2.31
C PRO A 143 -7.20 -1.16 1.98
N THR A 144 -7.57 -1.37 0.72
CA THR A 144 -8.08 -2.62 0.17
C THR A 144 -7.38 -2.94 -1.15
N SER A 145 -6.72 -4.09 -1.22
CA SER A 145 -6.07 -4.55 -2.45
C SER A 145 -7.02 -5.29 -3.39
N PHE A 146 -6.53 -5.61 -4.58
CA PHE A 146 -7.26 -6.35 -5.61
C PHE A 146 -7.67 -7.78 -5.21
N ILE A 147 -7.07 -8.32 -4.15
CA ILE A 147 -7.46 -9.62 -3.57
C ILE A 147 -8.28 -9.47 -2.28
N ASP A 148 -8.86 -8.30 -2.06
CA ASP A 148 -9.64 -7.92 -0.87
C ASP A 148 -8.84 -8.01 0.44
N ALA A 149 -7.51 -7.95 0.39
CA ALA A 149 -6.70 -7.84 1.60
C ALA A 149 -6.84 -6.43 2.15
N THR A 150 -7.04 -6.32 3.46
CA THR A 150 -7.13 -5.05 4.18
C THR A 150 -6.28 -5.08 5.45
N THR A 151 -5.99 -3.91 6.01
CA THR A 151 -5.26 -3.75 7.27
C THR A 151 -5.77 -2.54 8.03
N THR A 152 -5.61 -2.55 9.35
CA THR A 152 -5.94 -1.40 10.20
C THR A 152 -4.73 -0.50 10.33
N ILE A 153 -4.90 0.78 10.01
CA ILE A 153 -3.86 1.77 10.19
C ILE A 153 -3.88 2.28 11.63
N VAL A 154 -2.72 2.30 12.26
CA VAL A 154 -2.49 2.85 13.60
C VAL A 154 -1.33 3.83 13.52
N ASP A 155 -1.36 4.89 14.33
CA ASP A 155 -0.26 5.83 14.37
C ASP A 155 0.96 5.16 15.01
N ILE A 156 1.86 4.68 14.17
CA ILE A 156 3.14 4.11 14.60
C ILE A 156 4.20 5.17 14.90
N PHE A 157 3.88 6.45 14.67
CA PHE A 157 4.78 7.58 14.91
C PHE A 157 4.27 8.50 16.02
N ASP A 158 3.27 8.07 16.80
CA ASP A 158 2.78 8.83 17.95
C ASP A 158 3.93 9.00 18.96
N PRO A 159 4.45 10.24 19.17
CA PRO A 159 5.53 10.50 20.10
C PRO A 159 5.14 10.20 21.56
N VAL A 160 3.85 10.00 21.86
CA VAL A 160 3.41 9.55 23.19
C VAL A 160 3.96 8.15 23.52
N ILE A 161 4.33 7.34 22.51
CA ILE A 161 5.03 6.05 22.72
C ILE A 161 6.53 6.27 23.02
N GLU A 162 7.17 7.33 22.50
CA GLU A 162 8.57 7.66 22.80
C GLU A 162 8.77 8.36 24.17
N GLU A 163 7.74 9.04 24.71
CA GLU A 163 7.78 9.62 26.07
C GLU A 163 7.34 8.64 27.18
N LEU A 164 6.98 7.40 26.83
CA LEU A 164 6.85 6.37 27.84
C LEU A 164 8.24 6.18 28.48
N PRO A 165 8.38 6.36 29.81
CA PRO A 165 9.65 6.10 30.47
C PRO A 165 10.07 4.67 30.10
N SER A 166 11.37 4.42 29.94
CA SER A 166 11.91 3.09 29.61
C SER A 166 11.48 1.95 30.57
N GLU A 167 10.76 2.29 31.65
CA GLU A 167 10.13 1.39 32.61
C GLU A 167 8.65 1.03 32.30
N ALA A 168 7.99 1.71 31.36
CA ALA A 168 6.60 1.42 30.99
C ALA A 168 6.49 0.23 30.01
N LEU A 169 7.58 -0.10 29.31
CA LEU A 169 7.68 -1.33 28.50
C LEU A 169 8.31 -2.47 29.32
N THR A 170 7.75 -2.79 30.48
CA THR A 170 8.05 -4.08 31.10
C THR A 170 7.28 -5.16 30.37
N ILE A 171 7.89 -5.73 29.31
CA ILE A 171 7.54 -7.09 28.92
C ILE A 171 7.97 -7.95 30.12
N SER A 172 6.99 -8.39 30.91
CA SER A 172 7.23 -9.40 31.94
C SER A 172 7.65 -10.68 31.21
N SER A 173 8.96 -10.88 31.09
CA SER A 173 9.60 -12.09 30.56
C SER A 173 9.26 -13.35 31.36
N ASN A 174 8.45 -13.23 32.42
CA ASN A 174 8.02 -14.34 33.28
C ASN A 174 6.52 -14.66 33.23
N SER A 175 5.79 -14.18 32.23
CA SER A 175 4.42 -14.64 31.99
C SER A 175 4.37 -15.39 30.67
N ALA A 176 4.14 -16.70 30.76
CA ALA A 176 3.95 -17.58 29.61
C ALA A 176 2.86 -17.00 28.70
N ILE A 177 3.28 -16.33 27.63
CA ILE A 177 2.39 -15.85 26.58
C ILE A 177 1.96 -17.09 25.79
N PRO A 178 0.64 -17.37 25.68
CA PRO A 178 0.16 -18.46 24.84
C PRO A 178 0.63 -18.25 23.39
N SER A 179 1.02 -19.34 22.70
CA SER A 179 1.73 -19.27 21.41
C SER A 179 0.99 -18.54 20.27
N SER A 180 -0.28 -18.19 20.47
CA SER A 180 -1.06 -17.38 19.52
C SER A 180 -0.71 -15.89 19.54
N GLU A 181 0.02 -15.39 20.55
CA GLU A 181 0.40 -13.99 20.69
C GLU A 181 1.92 -13.75 20.50
N GLN A 182 2.73 -14.79 20.32
CA GLN A 182 4.18 -14.67 20.11
C GLN A 182 4.57 -13.99 18.78
N MET A 183 3.69 -13.98 17.78
CA MET A 183 3.99 -13.41 16.46
C MET A 183 4.21 -11.89 16.47
N ILE A 184 3.70 -11.18 17.48
CA ILE A 184 3.82 -9.72 17.62
C ILE A 184 5.14 -9.35 18.32
N VAL A 185 5.69 -10.23 19.15
CA VAL A 185 6.84 -9.92 20.01
C VAL A 185 8.17 -10.03 19.24
N ASP A 186 8.27 -10.94 18.26
CA ASP A 186 9.51 -11.13 17.50
C ASP A 186 9.78 -10.03 16.45
N TYR A 187 8.77 -9.23 16.07
CA TYR A 187 8.91 -8.20 15.04
C TYR A 187 9.50 -6.88 15.55
N LEU A 188 9.45 -6.63 16.87
CA LEU A 188 9.82 -5.34 17.47
C LEU A 188 11.09 -5.38 18.34
N ALA A 189 11.73 -6.54 18.50
CA ALA A 189 13.03 -6.57 19.16
C ALA A 189 14.11 -6.15 18.15
N PRO A 190 14.81 -5.01 18.32
CA PRO A 190 16.10 -4.86 17.67
C PRO A 190 16.97 -6.03 18.14
N ILE A 191 17.63 -6.73 17.19
CA ILE A 191 18.67 -7.71 17.52
C ILE A 191 19.81 -6.92 18.18
N ALA A 192 19.68 -6.68 19.49
CA ALA A 192 20.71 -6.12 20.31
C ALA A 192 21.70 -7.26 20.59
N CYS A 193 22.95 -7.08 20.13
CA CYS A 193 24.11 -7.84 20.60
C CYS A 193 24.28 -7.60 22.13
N SER A 194 23.44 -8.17 23.00
CA SER A 194 23.70 -8.18 24.44
C SER A 194 23.04 -9.34 25.21
N ASP A 195 22.71 -10.43 24.55
CA ASP A 195 22.46 -11.67 25.28
C ASP A 195 23.79 -12.40 25.41
N ASN A 196 24.28 -12.47 26.65
CA ASN A 196 25.37 -13.37 27.03
C ASN A 196 25.00 -14.79 26.56
N LEU A 197 25.65 -15.26 25.50
CA LEU A 197 25.48 -16.60 24.93
C LEU A 197 25.99 -17.73 25.84
N ASP A 198 26.22 -17.48 27.13
CA ASP A 198 26.80 -18.45 28.06
C ASP A 198 25.77 -19.21 28.92
N ASP A 199 24.48 -18.82 28.92
CA ASP A 199 23.48 -19.43 29.82
C ASP A 199 22.40 -20.31 29.13
N ALA A 200 22.50 -20.59 27.83
CA ALA A 200 21.55 -21.47 27.13
C ALA A 200 22.20 -22.33 26.03
N PRO A 201 22.64 -23.58 26.32
CA PRO A 201 23.30 -24.42 25.33
C PRO A 201 22.37 -25.04 24.26
N ASP A 202 21.05 -24.84 24.31
CA ASP A 202 20.08 -25.59 23.49
C ASP A 202 19.39 -24.79 22.38
N LEU A 203 19.84 -23.58 22.05
CA LEU A 203 19.30 -22.79 20.92
C LEU A 203 20.40 -22.42 19.92
N MET A 204 21.03 -23.43 19.32
CA MET A 204 21.86 -23.28 18.12
C MET A 204 21.11 -23.85 16.91
N ILE A 205 20.25 -23.03 16.30
CA ILE A 205 19.78 -23.22 14.92
C ILE A 205 20.23 -22.00 14.10
N ASP A 206 21.19 -22.25 13.23
CA ASP A 206 21.67 -21.47 12.08
C ASP A 206 21.38 -19.95 12.05
N THR A 207 22.30 -19.15 12.60
CA THR A 207 22.52 -17.78 12.11
C THR A 207 23.34 -17.80 10.82
N PRO A 208 22.94 -17.07 9.75
CA PRO A 208 23.78 -16.85 8.58
C PRO A 208 25.03 -16.07 8.98
N ALA A 209 26.20 -16.50 8.48
CA ALA A 209 27.48 -15.86 8.73
C ALA A 209 27.48 -14.39 8.25
N GLY A 210 27.69 -13.43 9.16
CA GLY A 210 27.91 -12.04 8.75
C GLY A 210 27.94 -10.95 9.82
N ILE A 211 27.42 -11.16 11.03
CA ILE A 211 27.37 -10.09 12.04
C ILE A 211 28.58 -10.22 12.99
N SER A 212 29.65 -9.52 12.67
CA SER A 212 30.78 -9.31 13.59
C SER A 212 30.53 -8.05 14.41
N CYS A 213 30.01 -8.18 15.63
CA CYS A 213 29.95 -7.11 16.62
C CYS A 213 31.40 -6.76 17.05
N ARG A 214 31.86 -5.52 16.80
CA ARG A 214 33.19 -4.99 17.18
C ARG A 214 33.04 -3.92 18.25
#